data_AF-A0AB38YTW5-F1
#
_entry.id   AF-A0AB38YTW5-F1
#
_cell.length_a   1.000
_cell.length_b   1.000
_cell.length_c   1.000
_cell.angle_alpha   90.00
_cell.angle_beta   90.00
_cell.angle_gamma   90.00
#
_symmetry.space_group_name_H-M   'P 1'
#
loop_
_entity.id
_entity.type
_entity.pdbx_description
1 polymer ?
#
loop_
_entity_poly.entity_id
_entity_poly.type
_entity_poly.pdbx_seq_one_letter_code
_entity_poly.pdbx_strand_id
1 'polypeptide(L)'
;MSTRKPRQTRAKVTVDTIIEAGFISVALHGMSGTTTRHIADIAGVSVGSLYEYFKNKEEIYDAMAASFVQEILKMIKDLTPVIMDMELESVIELIFYNFRDLLTRNNERYLICLRHANELRYDKYINQIERELMNIVMKYMMHNPKYLKVNNLAVTAYVSINSGIFNIARHLILPNPYISFDELVDGLKTMIMSYINAELKKAEQ
;
A
#
# COMPACT_ATOMS: atom_id res chain seq x y z
N MET A 1 -14.96 -35.85 -11.82
CA MET A 1 -15.11 -34.39 -11.59
C MET A 1 -15.35 -34.17 -10.10
N SER A 2 -14.40 -33.57 -9.37
CA SER A 2 -14.55 -33.34 -7.92
C SER A 2 -14.70 -31.84 -7.65
N THR A 3 -15.91 -31.42 -7.28
CA THR A 3 -16.27 -30.04 -6.96
C THR A 3 -15.94 -29.71 -5.50
N ARG A 4 -14.68 -29.34 -5.24
CA ARG A 4 -14.20 -28.78 -3.95
C ARG A 4 -14.66 -27.32 -3.67
N LYS A 5 -15.70 -26.82 -4.34
CA LYS A 5 -16.01 -25.38 -4.50
C LYS A 5 -16.88 -24.69 -3.44
N PRO A 6 -17.77 -25.33 -2.63
CA PRO A 6 -18.62 -24.56 -1.69
C PRO A 6 -17.95 -24.18 -0.36
N ARG A 7 -17.18 -25.11 0.23
CA ARG A 7 -16.59 -24.93 1.57
C ARG A 7 -15.42 -23.94 1.57
N GLN A 8 -14.60 -23.95 0.52
CA GLN A 8 -13.50 -22.98 0.36
C GLN A 8 -14.03 -21.56 0.19
N THR A 9 -15.11 -21.37 -0.58
CA THR A 9 -15.72 -20.05 -0.75
C THR A 9 -16.30 -19.53 0.57
N ARG A 10 -17.02 -20.36 1.33
CA ARG A 10 -17.54 -19.96 2.64
C ARG A 10 -16.43 -19.64 3.64
N ALA A 11 -15.39 -20.47 3.71
CA ALA A 11 -14.23 -20.22 4.56
C ALA A 11 -13.53 -18.90 4.21
N LYS A 12 -13.36 -18.61 2.91
CA LYS A 12 -12.79 -17.34 2.45
C LYS A 12 -13.65 -16.14 2.87
N VAL A 13 -14.96 -16.21 2.65
CA VAL A 13 -15.89 -15.14 3.05
C VAL A 13 -15.83 -14.89 4.56
N THR A 14 -15.80 -15.96 5.38
CA THR A 14 -15.66 -15.81 6.84
C THR A 14 -14.33 -15.16 7.22
N VAL A 15 -13.21 -15.59 6.61
CA VAL A 15 -11.89 -14.99 6.84
C VAL A 15 -11.89 -13.51 6.48
N ASP A 16 -12.40 -13.14 5.32
CA ASP A 16 -12.48 -11.74 4.87
C ASP A 16 -13.35 -10.91 5.83
N THR A 17 -14.45 -11.49 6.33
CA THR A 17 -15.33 -10.84 7.33
C THR A 17 -14.62 -10.60 8.66
N ILE A 18 -13.84 -11.58 9.15
CA ILE A 18 -13.06 -11.45 10.38
C ILE A 18 -11.96 -10.39 10.22
N ILE A 19 -11.29 -10.33 9.06
CA ILE A 19 -10.28 -9.32 8.76
C ILE A 19 -10.92 -7.92 8.75
N GLU A 20 -12.08 -7.76 8.12
CA GLU A 20 -12.82 -6.50 8.12
C GLU A 20 -13.20 -6.05 9.54
N ALA A 21 -13.72 -6.99 10.34
CA ALA A 21 -14.03 -6.74 11.74
C ALA A 21 -12.78 -6.37 12.56
N GLY A 22 -11.62 -6.91 12.20
CA GLY A 22 -10.32 -6.52 12.75
C GLY A 22 -10.02 -5.04 12.52
N PHE A 23 -10.15 -4.56 11.28
CA PHE A 23 -9.97 -3.15 10.94
C PHE A 23 -10.91 -2.24 11.72
N ILE A 24 -12.20 -2.61 11.81
CA ILE A 24 -13.21 -1.85 12.54
C ILE A 24 -12.88 -1.82 14.04
N SER A 25 -12.55 -2.98 14.64
CA SER A 25 -12.21 -3.05 16.06
C SER A 25 -11.00 -2.18 16.40
N VAL A 26 -9.96 -2.20 15.55
CA VAL A 26 -8.77 -1.36 15.75
C VAL A 26 -9.10 0.12 15.63
N ALA A 27 -9.99 0.51 14.70
CA ALA A 27 -10.46 1.88 14.59
C ALA A 27 -11.22 2.36 15.85
N LEU A 28 -11.99 1.48 16.48
CA LEU A 28 -12.81 1.82 17.65
C LEU A 28 -12.04 1.76 18.98
N HIS A 29 -11.14 0.80 19.13
CA HIS A 29 -10.52 0.45 20.41
C HIS A 29 -9.00 0.61 20.43
N GLY A 30 -8.39 0.98 19.30
CA GLY A 30 -6.95 0.92 19.10
C GLY A 30 -6.41 -0.53 19.04
N MET A 31 -5.12 -0.65 18.73
CA MET A 31 -4.44 -1.94 18.62
C MET A 31 -4.39 -2.72 19.94
N SER A 32 -4.01 -2.04 21.03
CA SER A 32 -3.88 -2.69 22.34
C SER A 32 -5.24 -3.01 22.95
N GLY A 33 -6.25 -2.15 22.76
CA GLY A 33 -7.60 -2.34 23.30
C GLY A 33 -8.49 -3.32 22.53
N THR A 34 -8.11 -3.68 21.30
CA THR A 34 -8.81 -4.71 20.52
C THR A 34 -8.63 -6.11 21.11
N THR A 35 -9.71 -6.89 21.16
CA THR A 35 -9.73 -8.27 21.65
C THR A 35 -10.36 -9.20 20.60
N THR A 36 -10.07 -10.50 20.65
CA THR A 36 -10.71 -11.50 19.75
C THR A 36 -12.22 -11.55 19.93
N ARG A 37 -12.74 -11.22 21.12
CA ARG A 37 -14.17 -11.08 21.38
C ARG A 37 -14.77 -9.90 20.62
N HIS A 38 -14.16 -8.71 20.71
CA HIS A 38 -14.63 -7.54 19.95
C HIS A 38 -14.70 -7.86 18.44
N ILE A 39 -13.66 -8.50 17.91
CA ILE A 39 -13.60 -8.87 16.48
C ILE A 39 -14.70 -9.89 16.14
N ALA A 40 -14.89 -10.94 16.96
CA ALA A 40 -15.92 -11.94 16.72
C ALA A 40 -17.33 -11.33 16.73
N ASP A 41 -17.60 -10.44 17.69
CA ASP A 41 -18.89 -9.75 17.83
C ASP A 41 -19.16 -8.86 16.60
N ILE A 42 -18.18 -8.08 16.14
CA ILE A 42 -18.29 -7.25 14.93
C ILE A 42 -18.47 -8.10 13.67
N ALA A 43 -17.75 -9.22 13.56
CA ALA A 43 -17.84 -10.15 12.44
C ALA A 43 -19.15 -10.95 12.41
N GLY A 44 -19.94 -10.93 13.48
CA GLY A 44 -21.16 -11.73 13.61
C GLY A 44 -20.88 -13.24 13.69
N VAL A 45 -19.73 -13.63 14.24
CA VAL A 45 -19.34 -15.03 14.44
C VAL A 45 -19.13 -15.35 15.92
N SER A 46 -19.21 -16.62 16.31
CA SER A 46 -18.83 -16.99 17.68
C SER A 46 -17.31 -16.92 17.85
N VAL A 47 -16.85 -16.62 19.07
CA VAL A 47 -15.42 -16.66 19.41
C VAL A 47 -14.81 -18.03 19.10
N GLY A 48 -15.55 -19.12 19.34
CA GLY A 48 -15.12 -20.47 18.97
C GLY A 48 -14.91 -20.63 17.46
N SER A 49 -15.83 -20.12 16.63
CA SER A 49 -15.69 -20.14 15.17
C SER A 49 -14.51 -19.29 14.69
N LEU A 50 -14.26 -18.13 15.31
CA LEU A 50 -13.07 -17.32 15.01
C LEU A 50 -11.78 -18.11 15.24
N TYR A 51 -11.69 -18.86 16.34
CA TYR A 51 -10.52 -19.69 16.65
C TYR A 51 -10.31 -20.88 15.69
N GLU A 52 -11.31 -21.25 14.88
CA GLU A 52 -11.11 -22.22 13.79
C GLU A 52 -10.26 -21.64 12.64
N TYR A 53 -10.21 -20.31 12.50
CA TYR A 53 -9.46 -19.61 11.44
C TYR A 53 -8.20 -18.92 11.95
N PHE A 54 -8.24 -18.35 13.16
CA PHE A 54 -7.14 -17.57 13.73
C PHE A 54 -6.88 -17.98 15.17
N LYS A 55 -5.66 -18.40 15.49
CA LYS A 55 -5.29 -18.90 16.82
C LYS A 55 -5.24 -17.81 17.88
N ASN A 56 -5.02 -16.57 17.47
CA ASN A 56 -4.90 -15.41 18.35
C ASN A 56 -5.11 -14.11 17.57
N LYS A 57 -5.13 -12.99 18.29
CA LYS A 57 -5.28 -11.65 17.74
C LYS A 57 -4.16 -11.27 16.75
N GLU A 58 -2.94 -11.73 17.01
CA GLU A 58 -1.77 -11.42 16.17
C GLU A 58 -1.86 -12.07 14.79
N GLU A 59 -2.43 -13.29 14.66
CA GLU A 59 -2.69 -13.89 13.35
C GLU A 59 -3.73 -13.09 12.54
N ILE A 60 -4.70 -12.44 13.20
CA ILE A 60 -5.67 -11.55 12.54
C ILE A 60 -4.97 -10.29 12.07
N TYR A 61 -4.08 -9.72 12.89
CA TYR A 61 -3.28 -8.55 12.56
C TYR A 61 -2.34 -8.79 11.38
N ASP A 62 -1.64 -9.93 11.34
CA ASP A 62 -0.84 -10.33 10.18
C ASP A 62 -1.71 -10.47 8.92
N ALA A 63 -2.93 -11.00 9.04
CA ALA A 63 -3.87 -11.11 7.92
C ALA A 63 -4.43 -9.75 7.45
N MET A 64 -4.69 -8.81 8.37
CA MET A 64 -5.02 -7.42 8.05
C MET A 64 -3.88 -6.76 7.29
N ALA A 65 -2.63 -6.92 7.75
CA ALA A 65 -1.46 -6.37 7.08
C ALA A 65 -1.29 -6.94 5.67
N ALA A 66 -1.42 -8.27 5.52
CA ALA A 66 -1.39 -8.93 4.22
C ALA A 66 -2.52 -8.44 3.30
N SER A 67 -3.75 -8.28 3.81
CA SER A 67 -4.88 -7.75 3.06
C SER A 67 -4.62 -6.34 2.53
N PHE A 68 -4.09 -5.44 3.37
CA PHE A 68 -3.74 -4.09 2.93
C PHE A 68 -2.66 -4.09 1.85
N VAL A 69 -1.63 -4.92 2.00
CA VAL A 69 -0.58 -5.07 0.99
C VAL A 69 -1.15 -5.56 -0.34
N GLN A 70 -2.09 -6.52 -0.32
CA GLN A 70 -2.75 -6.98 -1.55
C GLN A 70 -3.52 -5.85 -2.26
N GLU A 71 -4.13 -4.92 -1.53
CA GLU A 71 -4.78 -3.75 -2.13
C GLU A 71 -3.77 -2.79 -2.77
N ILE A 72 -2.61 -2.56 -2.15
CA ILE A 72 -1.51 -1.79 -2.75
C ILE A 72 -1.04 -2.46 -4.05
N LEU A 73 -0.79 -3.78 -4.01
CA LEU A 73 -0.35 -4.53 -5.17
C LEU A 73 -1.40 -4.53 -6.30
N LYS A 74 -2.68 -4.58 -5.93
CA LYS A 74 -3.79 -4.46 -6.87
C LYS A 74 -3.81 -3.07 -7.52
N MET A 75 -3.69 -2.00 -6.73
CA MET A 75 -3.59 -0.62 -7.25
C MET A 75 -2.44 -0.48 -8.25
N ILE A 76 -1.24 -0.96 -7.89
CA ILE A 76 -0.05 -1.02 -8.74
C ILE A 76 -0.36 -1.73 -10.07
N LYS A 77 -0.95 -2.93 -10.00
CA LYS A 77 -1.31 -3.72 -11.17
C LYS A 77 -2.33 -3.02 -12.07
N ASP A 78 -3.36 -2.41 -11.48
CA ASP A 78 -4.43 -1.74 -12.21
C ASP A 78 -3.94 -0.45 -12.89
N LEU A 79 -2.98 0.26 -12.28
CA LEU A 79 -2.36 1.45 -12.86
C LEU A 79 -1.38 1.12 -13.98
N THR A 80 -0.71 -0.04 -13.93
CA THR A 80 0.34 -0.43 -14.89
C THR A 80 -0.05 -0.20 -16.36
N PRO A 81 -1.19 -0.69 -16.88
CA PRO A 81 -1.54 -0.47 -18.28
C PRO A 81 -1.86 0.99 -18.62
N VAL A 82 -2.35 1.78 -17.65
CA VAL A 82 -2.77 3.17 -17.86
C VAL A 82 -1.56 4.08 -18.03
N ILE A 83 -0.51 3.83 -17.25
CA ILE A 83 0.64 4.75 -17.17
C ILE A 83 1.63 4.62 -18.33
N MET A 84 1.60 3.54 -19.12
CA MET A 84 2.64 3.27 -20.13
C MET A 84 2.77 4.39 -21.17
N ASP A 85 1.63 4.97 -21.58
CA ASP A 85 1.55 6.00 -22.62
C ASP A 85 1.46 7.43 -22.05
N MET A 86 1.67 7.60 -20.75
CA MET A 86 1.60 8.90 -20.07
C MET A 86 2.99 9.53 -19.91
N GLU A 87 3.05 10.86 -19.86
CA GLU A 87 4.26 11.56 -19.44
C GLU A 87 4.58 11.30 -17.97
N LEU A 88 5.87 11.15 -17.65
CA LEU A 88 6.34 10.67 -16.35
C LEU A 88 5.87 11.56 -15.19
N GLU A 89 5.82 12.87 -15.38
CA GLU A 89 5.30 13.81 -14.38
C GLU A 89 3.85 13.47 -13.99
N SER A 90 2.99 13.25 -14.98
CA SER A 90 1.60 12.85 -14.75
C SER A 90 1.48 11.45 -14.15
N VAL A 91 2.41 10.54 -14.47
CA VAL A 91 2.48 9.22 -13.84
C VAL A 91 2.79 9.34 -12.34
N ILE A 92 3.77 10.17 -11.97
CA ILE A 92 4.15 10.40 -10.57
C ILE A 92 2.96 10.95 -9.77
N GLU A 93 2.30 11.98 -10.29
CA GLU A 93 1.11 12.56 -9.66
C GLU A 93 -0.01 11.52 -9.52
N LEU A 94 -0.33 10.79 -10.60
CA LEU A 94 -1.38 9.77 -10.60
C LEU A 94 -1.13 8.71 -9.53
N ILE A 95 0.11 8.20 -9.41
CA ILE A 95 0.48 7.21 -8.40
C ILE A 95 0.29 7.78 -6.99
N PHE A 96 0.71 9.02 -6.75
CA PHE A 96 0.60 9.65 -5.42
C PHE A 96 -0.85 9.89 -5.00
N TYR A 97 -1.70 10.39 -5.91
CA TYR A 97 -3.13 10.56 -5.62
C TYR A 97 -3.85 9.22 -5.44
N ASN A 98 -3.58 8.20 -6.26
CA ASN A 98 -4.17 6.88 -6.06
C ASN A 98 -3.73 6.25 -4.74
N PHE A 99 -2.48 6.45 -4.32
CA PHE A 99 -2.00 5.97 -3.04
C PHE A 99 -2.69 6.70 -1.87
N ARG A 100 -2.86 8.02 -1.95
CA ARG A 100 -3.68 8.78 -0.99
C ARG A 100 -5.10 8.24 -0.92
N ASP A 101 -5.77 8.07 -2.05
CA ASP A 101 -7.15 7.58 -2.10
C ASP A 101 -7.25 6.19 -1.49
N LEU A 102 -6.28 5.31 -1.76
CA LEU A 102 -6.24 4.00 -1.15
C LEU A 102 -6.15 4.10 0.39
N LEU A 103 -5.28 4.97 0.90
CA LEU A 103 -5.07 5.15 2.34
C LEU A 103 -6.27 5.76 3.06
N THR A 104 -6.99 6.67 2.42
CA THR A 104 -8.13 7.40 3.02
C THR A 104 -9.48 6.69 2.83
N ARG A 105 -9.57 5.70 1.93
CA ARG A 105 -10.77 4.88 1.71
C ARG A 105 -11.26 4.20 2.99
N ASN A 106 -12.56 3.88 3.01
CA ASN A 106 -13.23 3.13 4.07
C ASN A 106 -12.96 3.72 5.47
N ASN A 107 -13.21 5.02 5.61
CA ASN A 107 -13.03 5.78 6.85
C ASN A 107 -11.60 5.71 7.40
N GLU A 108 -10.60 5.86 6.50
CA GLU A 108 -9.18 5.92 6.84
C GLU A 108 -8.63 4.68 7.55
N ARG A 109 -9.30 3.52 7.43
CA ARG A 109 -8.92 2.30 8.17
C ARG A 109 -7.45 1.90 7.98
N TYR A 110 -6.88 2.14 6.81
CA TYR A 110 -5.49 1.84 6.52
C TYR A 110 -4.54 2.85 7.17
N LEU A 111 -4.89 4.15 7.19
CA LEU A 111 -4.13 5.15 7.94
C LEU A 111 -4.14 4.87 9.45
N ILE A 112 -5.30 4.48 10.00
CA ILE A 112 -5.41 4.06 11.40
C ILE A 112 -4.42 2.92 11.69
N CYS A 113 -4.38 1.91 10.83
CA CYS A 113 -3.45 0.79 10.98
C CYS A 113 -1.98 1.21 10.80
N LEU A 114 -1.69 2.09 9.84
CA LEU A 114 -0.33 2.60 9.61
C LEU A 114 0.21 3.42 10.78
N ARG A 115 -0.63 4.09 11.58
CA ARG A 115 -0.19 4.70 12.85
C ARG A 115 0.42 3.69 13.81
N HIS A 116 0.05 2.43 13.68
CA HIS A 116 0.57 1.30 14.44
C HIS A 116 1.44 0.37 13.59
N ALA A 117 2.09 0.88 12.55
CA ALA A 117 2.76 0.03 11.56
C ALA A 117 3.83 -0.90 12.17
N ASN A 118 4.51 -0.45 13.24
CA ASN A 118 5.50 -1.23 13.97
C ASN A 118 4.87 -2.45 14.67
N GLU A 119 3.66 -2.29 15.23
CA GLU A 119 2.93 -3.37 15.91
C GLU A 119 2.39 -4.38 14.89
N LEU A 120 1.95 -3.90 13.72
CA LEU A 120 1.41 -4.72 12.62
C LEU A 120 2.49 -5.37 11.73
N ARG A 121 3.78 -5.13 12.02
CA ARG A 121 4.92 -5.72 11.31
C ARG A 121 4.81 -5.59 9.79
N TYR A 122 4.39 -4.40 9.31
CA TYR A 122 4.28 -4.11 7.89
C TYR A 122 5.62 -4.19 7.15
N ASP A 123 6.74 -4.05 7.88
CA ASP A 123 8.10 -4.22 7.39
C ASP A 123 8.30 -5.54 6.62
N LYS A 124 7.61 -6.62 7.03
CA LYS A 124 7.62 -7.90 6.33
C LYS A 124 7.21 -7.79 4.85
N TYR A 125 6.36 -6.82 4.52
CA TYR A 125 5.69 -6.71 3.23
C TYR A 125 6.18 -5.53 2.38
N ILE A 126 6.93 -4.58 2.97
CA ILE A 126 7.51 -3.43 2.24
C ILE A 126 8.34 -3.92 1.06
N ASN A 127 9.20 -4.92 1.28
CA ASN A 127 10.04 -5.49 0.23
C ASN A 127 9.23 -6.03 -0.97
N GLN A 128 8.00 -6.51 -0.75
CA GLN A 128 7.13 -6.96 -1.84
C GLN A 128 6.58 -5.80 -2.65
N ILE A 129 6.15 -4.72 -1.98
CA ILE A 129 5.68 -3.50 -2.61
C ILE A 129 6.80 -2.84 -3.42
N GLU A 130 7.99 -2.72 -2.83
CA GLU A 130 9.17 -2.16 -3.52
C GLU A 130 9.53 -2.93 -4.78
N ARG A 131 9.51 -4.28 -4.72
CA ARG A 131 9.75 -5.11 -5.90
C ARG A 131 8.75 -4.85 -7.01
N GLU A 132 7.45 -4.77 -6.69
CA GLU A 132 6.44 -4.52 -7.72
C GLU A 132 6.48 -3.09 -8.26
N LEU A 133 6.83 -2.09 -7.44
CA LEU A 133 7.08 -0.73 -7.92
C LEU A 133 8.31 -0.68 -8.84
N MET A 134 9.40 -1.37 -8.48
CA MET A 134 10.57 -1.48 -9.34
C MET A 134 10.22 -2.17 -10.68
N ASN A 135 9.40 -3.22 -10.64
CA ASN A 135 8.90 -3.87 -11.85
C ASN A 135 8.13 -2.90 -12.76
N ILE A 136 7.28 -2.04 -12.19
CA ILE A 136 6.56 -1.01 -12.94
C ILE A 136 7.53 0.02 -13.53
N VAL A 137 8.48 0.52 -12.74
CA VAL A 137 9.48 1.49 -13.20
C VAL A 137 10.24 0.94 -14.41
N MET A 138 10.72 -0.31 -14.32
CA MET A 138 11.40 -0.96 -15.43
C MET A 138 10.53 -1.11 -16.66
N LYS A 139 9.26 -1.54 -16.51
CA LYS A 139 8.32 -1.63 -17.64
C LYS A 139 8.08 -0.27 -18.31
N TYR A 140 7.83 0.77 -17.51
CA TYR A 140 7.60 2.11 -18.01
C TYR A 140 8.81 2.62 -18.81
N MET A 141 10.03 2.38 -18.32
CA MET A 141 11.26 2.80 -19.00
C MET A 141 11.56 2.02 -20.27
N MET A 142 11.27 0.71 -20.30
CA MET A 142 11.38 -0.07 -21.53
C MET A 142 10.41 0.44 -22.61
N HIS A 143 9.22 0.89 -22.21
CA HIS A 143 8.24 1.51 -23.12
C HIS A 143 8.61 2.95 -23.51
N ASN A 144 9.42 3.63 -22.68
CA ASN A 144 9.86 5.01 -22.88
C ASN A 144 11.40 5.11 -22.95
N PRO A 145 12.03 4.79 -24.11
CA PRO A 145 13.48 4.62 -24.24
C PRO A 145 14.33 5.83 -23.83
N LYS A 146 13.76 7.04 -23.80
CA LYS A 146 14.44 8.24 -23.30
C LYS A 146 14.99 8.05 -21.87
N TYR A 147 14.30 7.28 -21.04
CA TYR A 147 14.69 7.03 -19.64
C TYR A 147 15.67 5.87 -19.46
N LEU A 148 15.93 5.05 -20.48
CA LEU A 148 16.95 3.99 -20.41
C LEU A 148 18.37 4.54 -20.28
N LYS A 149 18.56 5.84 -20.59
CA LYS A 149 19.83 6.55 -20.44
C LYS A 149 20.05 7.10 -19.04
N VAL A 150 19.09 6.97 -18.11
CA VAL A 150 19.26 7.45 -16.74
C VAL A 150 20.41 6.68 -16.09
N ASN A 151 21.48 7.41 -15.76
CA ASN A 151 22.59 6.85 -14.98
C ASN A 151 22.12 6.40 -13.59
N ASN A 152 22.70 5.30 -13.09
CA ASN A 152 22.37 4.74 -11.77
C ASN A 152 20.87 4.49 -11.56
N LEU A 153 20.16 4.06 -12.59
CA LEU A 153 18.70 3.93 -12.59
C LEU A 153 18.12 3.26 -11.33
N ALA A 154 18.74 2.16 -10.88
CA ALA A 154 18.29 1.43 -9.70
C ALA A 154 18.31 2.32 -8.43
N VAL A 155 19.32 3.18 -8.28
CA VAL A 155 19.44 4.12 -7.16
C VAL A 155 18.37 5.20 -7.28
N THR A 156 18.21 5.80 -8.46
CA THR A 156 17.19 6.84 -8.70
C THR A 156 15.79 6.31 -8.44
N ALA A 157 15.47 5.11 -8.91
CA ALA A 157 14.19 4.45 -8.69
C ALA A 157 13.97 4.13 -7.21
N TYR A 158 14.96 3.54 -6.54
CA TYR A 158 14.86 3.19 -5.11
C TYR A 158 14.61 4.43 -4.24
N VAL A 159 15.37 5.51 -4.44
CA VAL A 159 15.19 6.77 -3.72
C VAL A 159 13.80 7.36 -3.98
N SER A 160 13.38 7.42 -5.25
CA SER A 160 12.07 7.98 -5.63
C SER A 160 10.90 7.21 -5.00
N ILE A 161 10.95 5.87 -5.04
CA ILE A 161 9.95 4.98 -4.46
C ILE A 161 9.85 5.20 -2.95
N ASN A 162 10.98 5.12 -2.24
CA ASN A 162 11.01 5.23 -0.78
C ASN A 162 10.61 6.62 -0.29
N SER A 163 11.07 7.68 -0.96
CA SER A 163 10.66 9.05 -0.64
C SER A 163 9.16 9.24 -0.83
N GLY A 164 8.58 8.74 -1.92
CA GLY A 164 7.14 8.88 -2.19
C GLY A 164 6.26 8.20 -1.15
N ILE A 165 6.49 6.89 -0.90
CA ILE A 165 5.70 6.09 0.04
C ILE A 165 5.72 6.71 1.43
N PHE A 166 6.92 7.00 1.95
CA PHE A 166 7.08 7.45 3.33
C PHE A 166 6.49 8.85 3.54
N ASN A 167 6.75 9.79 2.63
CA ASN A 167 6.27 11.16 2.81
C ASN A 167 4.74 11.25 2.69
N ILE A 168 4.11 10.50 1.77
CA ILE A 168 2.64 10.47 1.65
C ILE A 168 2.01 9.87 2.89
N ALA A 169 2.47 8.69 3.32
CA ALA A 169 1.92 8.03 4.50
C ALA A 169 2.09 8.92 5.75
N ARG A 170 3.28 9.51 5.93
CA ARG A 170 3.55 10.43 7.04
C ARG A 170 2.65 11.66 7.01
N HIS A 171 2.51 12.30 5.87
CA HIS A 171 1.69 13.52 5.72
C HIS A 171 0.24 13.26 6.08
N LEU A 172 -0.34 12.17 5.59
CA LEU A 172 -1.73 11.80 5.86
C LEU A 172 -1.98 11.34 7.30
N ILE A 173 -0.94 10.87 8.00
CA ILE A 173 -1.03 10.52 9.43
C ILE A 173 -1.02 11.76 10.33
N LEU A 174 -0.39 12.86 9.91
CA LEU A 174 -0.29 14.07 10.72
C LEU A 174 -1.67 14.75 10.83
N PRO A 175 -2.13 15.10 12.04
CA PRO A 175 -3.45 15.71 12.21
C PRO A 175 -3.56 17.11 11.58
N ASN A 176 -2.46 17.86 11.56
CA ASN A 176 -2.38 19.20 10.99
C ASN A 176 -1.01 19.38 10.28
N PRO A 177 -0.86 18.89 9.04
CA PRO A 177 0.38 19.08 8.29
C PRO A 177 0.61 20.56 7.95
N TYR A 178 1.87 21.01 7.97
CA TYR A 178 2.25 22.40 7.66
C TYR A 178 2.05 22.80 6.19
N ILE A 179 1.97 21.81 5.30
CA ILE A 179 1.75 21.99 3.86
C ILE A 179 0.53 21.18 3.45
N SER A 180 -0.15 21.61 2.40
CA SER A 180 -1.22 20.85 1.76
C SER A 180 -0.68 19.56 1.11
N PHE A 181 -1.59 18.64 0.80
CA PHE A 181 -1.23 17.42 0.07
C PHE A 181 -0.72 17.74 -1.35
N ASP A 182 -1.32 18.74 -2.00
CA ASP A 182 -0.97 19.13 -3.36
C ASP A 182 0.43 19.75 -3.41
N GLU A 183 0.78 20.59 -2.42
CA GLU A 183 2.15 21.11 -2.26
C GLU A 183 3.18 19.99 -2.02
N LEU A 184 2.82 18.95 -1.25
CA LEU A 184 3.68 17.80 -1.07
C LEU A 184 3.90 17.04 -2.39
N VAL A 185 2.82 16.78 -3.14
CA VAL A 185 2.89 16.09 -4.44
C VAL A 185 3.76 16.88 -5.41
N ASP A 186 3.57 18.19 -5.50
CA ASP A 186 4.36 19.05 -6.39
C ASP A 186 5.84 19.07 -6.00
N GLY A 187 6.15 19.16 -4.70
CA GLY A 187 7.52 19.08 -4.18
C GLY A 187 8.20 17.75 -4.48
N LEU A 188 7.51 16.62 -4.25
CA LEU A 188 8.04 15.28 -4.53
C LEU A 188 8.23 15.04 -6.04
N LYS A 189 7.26 15.43 -6.88
CA LYS A 189 7.37 15.37 -8.34
C LYS A 189 8.58 16.17 -8.82
N THR A 190 8.70 17.42 -8.37
CA THR A 190 9.82 18.30 -8.73
C THR A 190 11.17 17.70 -8.33
N MET A 191 11.27 17.14 -7.12
CA MET A 191 12.47 16.47 -6.64
C MET A 191 12.85 15.26 -7.52
N ILE A 192 11.90 14.37 -7.79
CA ILE A 192 12.11 13.16 -8.60
C ILE A 192 12.52 13.52 -10.02
N MET A 193 11.79 14.44 -10.67
CA MET A 193 12.11 14.87 -12.04
C MET A 193 13.45 15.58 -12.13
N SER A 194 13.78 16.42 -11.15
CA SER A 194 15.08 17.10 -11.11
C SER A 194 16.23 16.10 -11.01
N TYR A 195 16.07 15.05 -10.19
CA TYR A 195 17.08 14.00 -10.07
C TYR A 195 17.22 13.20 -11.37
N ILE A 196 16.11 12.77 -11.97
CA ILE A 196 16.12 12.04 -13.25
C ILE A 196 16.77 12.89 -14.36
N ASN A 197 16.40 14.16 -14.47
CA ASN A 197 16.96 15.07 -15.48
C ASN A 197 18.46 15.32 -15.26
N ALA A 198 18.91 15.39 -14.01
CA ALA A 198 20.34 15.51 -13.70
C ALA A 198 21.12 14.25 -14.12
N GLU A 199 20.59 13.05 -13.87
CA GLU A 199 21.23 11.80 -14.29
C GLU A 199 21.21 11.60 -15.81
N LEU A 200 20.15 12.03 -16.49
CA LEU A 200 20.09 12.05 -17.96
C LEU A 200 21.18 12.93 -18.57
N LYS A 201 21.36 14.16 -18.05
CA LYS A 201 22.41 15.07 -18.52
C LYS A 201 23.82 14.50 -18.35
N LYS A 202 24.06 13.74 -17.28
CA LYS A 202 25.35 13.06 -17.06
C LYS A 202 25.62 11.93 -18.05
N ALA A 203 24.58 11.34 -18.65
CA ALA A 203 24.72 10.26 -19.63
C ALA A 203 24.99 10.76 -21.06
N GLU A 204 24.82 12.07 -21.30
CA GLU A 204 25.10 12.73 -22.57
C GLU A 204 26.53 13.32 -22.64
N GLN A 205 27.27 13.30 -21.52
CA GLN A 205 28.65 13.77 -21.37
C GLN A 205 29.63 12.60 -21.39
#